data_AF-A0A8H7UBT6-F1
#
_entry.id   AF-A0A8H7UBT6-F1
#
_cell.length_a   1.000
_cell.length_b   1.000
_cell.length_c   1.000
_cell.angle_alpha   90.00
_cell.angle_beta   90.00
_cell.angle_gamma   90.00
#
_symmetry.space_group_name_H-M   'P 1'
#
loop_
_entity.id
_entity.type
_entity.pdbx_description
1 polymer ?
#
loop_
_entity_poly.entity_id
_entity_poly.type
_entity_poly.pdbx_seq_one_letter_code
_entity_poly.pdbx_strand_id
1 'polypeptide(L)'
;MIPDVTLTYVPYDANADPSACGRPIPIKTHKEFANKKVVIVGVPGAFTRESFFHAFDQRSWRCLNVFLIATCSETHVPGFIAKLDEIKSKGVDEVLIYSITDAFVMHGWSKVAGGSDKGIKYVGDANGELATQLGLTMDLSSMGFGKLRSKRFALIVDNLKLTYVGVESGGDVTESSAEDVLKHL
;
A
#
# COMPACT_ATOMS: atom_id res chain seq x y z
N MET A 1 -2.84 -19.36 -3.42
CA MET A 1 -2.40 -19.16 -2.02
C MET A 1 -1.51 -17.94 -2.00
N ILE A 2 -1.45 -17.20 -0.90
CA ILE A 2 -0.48 -16.10 -0.75
C ILE A 2 0.94 -16.69 -0.64
N PRO A 3 1.97 -16.09 -1.29
CA PRO A 3 3.36 -16.48 -1.10
C PRO A 3 3.80 -16.41 0.37
N ASP A 4 4.70 -17.31 0.77
CA ASP A 4 5.36 -17.25 2.08
C ASP A 4 6.58 -16.33 1.98
N VAL A 5 6.42 -15.10 2.47
CA VAL A 5 7.42 -14.04 2.39
C VAL A 5 7.43 -13.26 3.69
N THR A 6 8.49 -12.47 3.90
CA THR A 6 8.60 -11.59 5.06
C THR A 6 8.43 -10.14 4.62
N LEU A 7 7.30 -9.54 5.00
CA LEU A 7 7.08 -8.10 4.89
C LEU A 7 7.61 -7.42 6.16
N THR A 8 7.83 -6.11 6.11
CA THR A 8 8.28 -5.37 7.30
C THR A 8 7.48 -4.09 7.47
N TYR A 9 7.11 -3.75 8.70
CA TYR A 9 6.47 -2.46 9.01
C TYR A 9 7.05 -1.86 10.29
N VAL A 10 6.91 -0.55 10.44
CA VAL A 10 7.20 0.11 11.71
C VAL A 10 5.87 0.41 12.39
N PRO A 11 5.64 -0.05 13.63
CA PRO A 11 4.42 0.25 14.37
C PRO A 11 4.22 1.76 14.53
N TYR A 12 2.95 2.17 14.49
CA TYR A 12 2.58 3.51 14.86
C TYR A 12 2.61 3.66 16.38
N ASP A 13 3.22 4.74 16.84
CA ASP A 13 3.23 5.16 18.24
C ASP A 13 2.91 6.65 18.28
N ALA A 14 1.78 7.00 18.90
CA ALA A 14 1.31 8.37 19.03
C ALA A 14 2.21 9.22 19.94
N ASN A 15 3.00 8.58 20.80
CA ASN A 15 3.89 9.24 21.76
C ASN A 15 5.37 9.18 21.32
N ALA A 16 5.66 8.60 20.16
CA ALA A 16 7.03 8.50 19.69
C ALA A 16 7.59 9.89 19.36
N ASP A 17 8.82 10.12 19.81
CA ASP A 17 9.62 11.28 19.40
C ASP A 17 9.70 11.30 17.85
N PRO A 18 9.36 12.43 17.19
CA PRO A 18 9.47 12.56 15.74
C PRO A 18 10.84 12.22 15.16
N SER A 19 11.90 12.34 15.98
CA SER A 19 13.29 12.03 15.63
C SER A 19 13.72 10.59 15.95
N ALA A 20 12.91 9.82 16.69
CA ALA A 20 13.21 8.43 17.01
C ALA A 20 12.94 7.51 15.82
N CYS A 21 13.92 6.66 15.50
CA CYS A 21 13.74 5.59 14.53
C CYS A 21 12.89 4.48 15.15
N GLY A 22 11.66 4.29 14.67
CA GLY A 22 10.84 3.15 15.08
C GLY A 22 11.48 1.83 14.65
N ARG A 23 11.40 0.80 15.50
CA ARG A 23 11.99 -0.52 15.23
C ARG A 23 11.10 -1.29 14.25
N PRO A 24 11.60 -1.69 13.06
CA PRO A 24 10.82 -2.48 12.14
C PRO A 24 10.49 -3.86 12.70
N ILE A 25 9.26 -4.31 12.49
CA ILE A 25 8.74 -5.63 12.88
C ILE A 25 8.48 -6.46 11.62
N PRO A 26 9.00 -7.69 11.54
CA PRO A 26 8.73 -8.58 10.43
C PRO A 26 7.31 -9.17 10.52
N ILE A 27 6.61 -9.22 9.39
CA ILE A 27 5.34 -9.93 9.18
C ILE A 27 5.65 -11.12 8.26
N LYS A 28 5.62 -12.32 8.82
CA LYS A 28 5.68 -13.55 8.02
C LYS A 28 4.28 -13.86 7.53
N THR A 29 4.03 -13.77 6.22
CA THR A 29 2.67 -13.85 5.65
C THR A 29 1.94 -15.12 6.07
N HIS A 30 2.59 -16.29 6.02
CA HIS A 30 1.94 -17.57 6.39
C HIS A 30 1.63 -17.70 7.88
N LYS A 31 2.47 -17.10 8.73
CA LYS A 31 2.25 -17.14 10.18
C LYS A 31 1.17 -16.14 10.60
N GLU A 32 1.26 -14.92 10.10
CA GLU A 32 0.44 -13.81 10.57
C GLU A 32 -0.95 -13.78 9.91
N PHE A 33 -1.11 -14.33 8.71
CA PHE A 33 -2.39 -14.34 7.98
C PHE A 33 -3.15 -15.68 8.14
N ALA A 34 -2.59 -16.65 8.87
CA ALA A 34 -3.29 -17.89 9.18
C ALA A 34 -4.56 -17.60 9.99
N ASN A 35 -5.69 -18.17 9.57
CA ASN A 35 -7.01 -17.97 10.17
C ASN A 35 -7.49 -16.51 10.23
N LYS A 36 -6.90 -15.62 9.43
CA LYS A 36 -7.32 -14.22 9.31
C LYS A 36 -7.80 -13.91 7.91
N LYS A 37 -8.66 -12.89 7.81
CA LYS A 37 -8.97 -12.19 6.56
C LYS A 37 -8.19 -10.89 6.50
N VAL A 38 -7.31 -10.75 5.51
CA VAL A 38 -6.38 -9.63 5.34
C VAL A 38 -6.60 -8.97 3.98
N VAL A 39 -6.75 -7.65 3.99
CA VAL A 39 -6.78 -6.85 2.76
C VAL A 39 -5.42 -6.21 2.55
N ILE A 40 -4.84 -6.41 1.36
CA ILE A 40 -3.54 -5.83 0.99
C ILE A 40 -3.75 -4.89 -0.19
N VAL A 41 -3.36 -3.63 -0.02
CA VAL A 41 -3.51 -2.58 -1.02
C VAL A 41 -2.13 -2.19 -1.53
N GLY A 42 -1.81 -2.59 -2.76
CA GLY A 42 -0.53 -2.34 -3.38
C GLY A 42 -0.48 -1.01 -4.12
N VAL A 43 0.56 -0.21 -3.85
CA VAL A 43 0.84 1.04 -4.58
C VAL A 43 2.26 1.03 -5.18
N PRO A 44 2.48 1.60 -6.37
CA PRO A 44 3.81 1.66 -7.01
C PRO A 44 4.89 2.40 -6.21
N GLY A 45 4.52 3.26 -5.28
CA GLY A 45 5.46 3.93 -4.38
C GLY A 45 4.75 4.71 -3.29
N ALA A 46 5.48 4.95 -2.20
CA ALA A 46 5.10 5.89 -1.16
C ALA A 46 5.37 7.33 -1.66
N PHE A 47 4.36 8.18 -1.67
CA PHE A 47 4.50 9.57 -2.11
C PHE A 47 3.84 10.53 -1.13
N THR A 48 4.60 11.53 -0.68
CA THR A 48 4.09 12.56 0.22
C THR A 48 3.52 13.73 -0.60
N ARG A 49 2.37 14.27 -0.16
CA ARG A 49 1.68 15.40 -0.80
C ARG A 49 2.55 16.65 -0.94
N GLU A 50 3.53 16.83 -0.07
CA GLU A 50 4.46 17.97 -0.12
C GLU A 50 5.51 17.86 -1.23
N SER A 51 5.92 16.64 -1.58
CA SER A 51 6.75 16.38 -2.76
C SER A 51 6.03 16.74 -4.05
N PHE A 52 4.69 16.61 -4.05
CA PHE A 52 3.82 16.95 -5.16
C PHE A 52 3.64 18.48 -5.27
N PHE A 53 3.34 19.18 -4.17
CA PHE A 53 3.12 20.63 -4.21
C PHE A 53 4.39 21.45 -4.52
N HIS A 54 5.57 21.06 -4.02
CA HIS A 54 6.81 21.79 -4.35
C HIS A 54 7.38 21.45 -5.75
N ALA A 55 7.03 20.29 -6.32
CA ALA A 55 7.35 19.98 -7.72
C ALA A 55 6.39 20.66 -8.72
N PHE A 56 5.24 21.15 -8.26
CA PHE A 56 4.25 21.88 -9.05
C PHE A 56 4.25 23.38 -8.67
N ASP A 57 5.28 24.10 -9.12
CA ASP A 57 5.09 25.53 -9.42
C ASP A 57 3.98 25.65 -10.49
N GLN A 58 3.01 26.53 -10.23
CA GLN A 58 1.66 26.57 -10.81
C GLN A 58 1.57 26.91 -12.31
N ARG A 59 2.56 26.59 -13.16
CA ARG A 59 2.59 27.06 -14.56
C ARG A 59 2.76 26.02 -15.65
N SER A 60 2.80 24.73 -15.33
CA SER A 60 2.94 23.71 -16.39
C SER A 60 2.25 22.40 -16.03
N TRP A 61 0.98 22.27 -16.43
CA TRP A 61 0.15 21.06 -16.46
C TRP A 61 0.68 19.94 -17.38
N ARG A 62 2.00 19.83 -17.58
CA ARG A 62 2.63 18.99 -18.61
C ARG A 62 3.45 17.82 -18.09
N CYS A 63 3.46 17.54 -16.79
CA CYS A 63 4.06 16.31 -16.28
C CYS A 63 3.02 15.18 -16.23
N LEU A 64 2.63 14.66 -17.40
CA LEU A 64 1.77 13.47 -17.55
C LEU A 64 2.26 12.28 -16.70
N ASN A 65 3.57 12.21 -16.45
CA ASN A 65 4.23 11.14 -15.70
C ASN A 65 3.97 11.14 -14.18
N VAL A 66 3.44 12.24 -13.62
CA VAL A 66 3.13 12.36 -12.19
C VAL A 66 1.65 12.03 -11.88
N PHE A 67 0.80 12.00 -12.92
CA PHE A 67 -0.62 11.69 -12.79
C PHE A 67 -0.89 10.24 -12.36
N LEU A 68 -0.11 9.28 -12.86
CA LEU A 68 -0.21 7.85 -12.50
C LEU A 68 0.10 7.58 -11.02
N ILE A 69 0.85 8.50 -10.39
CA ILE A 69 1.34 8.40 -9.01
C ILE A 69 0.42 9.17 -8.04
N ALA A 70 -0.19 10.27 -8.50
CA ALA A 70 -1.15 11.06 -7.73
C ALA A 70 -2.35 10.23 -7.25
N THR A 71 -2.87 9.34 -8.11
CA THR A 71 -4.03 8.47 -7.77
C THR A 71 -3.76 7.55 -6.58
N CYS A 72 -2.50 7.18 -6.30
CA CYS A 72 -2.14 6.40 -5.11
C CYS A 72 -2.41 7.14 -3.80
N SER A 73 -2.16 8.44 -3.78
CA SER A 73 -2.13 9.24 -2.56
C SER A 73 -3.39 10.06 -2.38
N GLU A 74 -4.10 10.39 -3.45
CA GLU A 74 -5.30 11.25 -3.39
C GLU A 74 -6.63 10.48 -3.28
N THR A 75 -6.71 9.26 -3.83
CA THR A 75 -7.98 8.50 -3.84
C THR A 75 -7.83 7.09 -3.29
N HIS A 76 -6.72 6.40 -3.59
CA HIS A 76 -6.56 5.00 -3.24
C HIS A 76 -6.47 4.78 -1.72
N VAL A 77 -5.41 5.27 -1.06
CA VAL A 77 -5.23 5.12 0.40
C VAL A 77 -6.32 5.85 1.21
N PRO A 78 -6.70 7.11 0.90
CA PRO A 78 -7.77 7.80 1.63
C PRO A 78 -9.12 7.07 1.58
N GLY A 79 -9.44 6.40 0.47
CA GLY A 79 -10.66 5.58 0.36
C GLY A 79 -10.69 4.44 1.39
N PHE A 80 -9.58 3.73 1.56
CA PHE A 80 -9.46 2.68 2.59
C PHE A 80 -9.52 3.24 4.01
N ILE A 81 -8.98 4.43 4.26
CA ILE A 81 -9.07 5.10 5.57
C ILE A 81 -10.52 5.47 5.90
N ALA A 82 -11.25 6.00 4.90
CA ALA A 82 -12.65 6.43 5.06
C ALA A 82 -13.59 5.23 5.28
N LYS A 83 -13.32 4.11 4.62
CA LYS A 83 -14.16 2.90 4.66
C LYS A 83 -13.64 1.81 5.60
N LEU A 84 -12.63 2.10 6.41
CA LEU A 84 -11.97 1.11 7.23
C LEU A 84 -12.93 0.38 8.17
N ASP A 85 -13.86 1.11 8.80
CA ASP A 85 -14.83 0.53 9.73
C ASP A 85 -15.81 -0.41 9.01
N GLU A 86 -16.24 -0.04 7.80
CA GLU A 86 -17.09 -0.88 6.94
C GLU A 86 -16.35 -2.16 6.53
N ILE A 87 -15.09 -2.02 6.08
CA ILE A 87 -14.23 -3.15 5.72
C ILE A 87 -14.03 -4.10 6.90
N LYS A 88 -13.72 -3.57 8.10
CA LYS A 88 -13.56 -4.38 9.31
C LYS A 88 -14.86 -5.07 9.73
N SER A 89 -16.01 -4.42 9.56
CA SER A 89 -17.33 -5.01 9.86
C SER A 89 -17.66 -6.23 9.00
N LYS A 90 -17.00 -6.40 7.84
CA LYS A 90 -17.10 -7.59 6.97
C LYS A 90 -16.19 -8.76 7.42
N GLY A 91 -15.59 -8.63 8.60
CA GLY A 91 -14.71 -9.65 9.18
C GLY A 91 -13.28 -9.60 8.66
N VAL A 92 -12.81 -8.43 8.19
CA VAL A 92 -11.39 -8.20 7.87
C VAL A 92 -10.64 -7.89 9.16
N ASP A 93 -9.63 -8.69 9.47
CA ASP A 93 -8.78 -8.53 10.65
C ASP A 93 -7.73 -7.43 10.46
N GLU A 94 -7.13 -7.35 9.26
CA GLU A 94 -6.02 -6.45 8.98
C GLU A 94 -6.14 -5.81 7.59
N VAL A 95 -5.81 -4.51 7.51
CA VAL A 95 -5.64 -3.77 6.25
C VAL A 95 -4.20 -3.30 6.15
N LEU A 96 -3.52 -3.70 5.08
CA LEU A 96 -2.11 -3.41 4.82
C LEU A 96 -1.98 -2.51 3.59
N ILE A 97 -1.28 -1.38 3.73
CA ILE A 97 -0.82 -0.59 2.58
C ILE A 97 0.58 -1.06 2.22
N TYR A 98 0.75 -1.58 1.02
CA TYR A 98 1.94 -2.29 0.56
C TYR A 98 2.67 -1.50 -0.53
N SER A 99 3.99 -1.48 -0.48
CA SER A 99 4.83 -1.04 -1.60
C SER A 99 6.19 -1.75 -1.62
N ILE A 100 6.80 -1.85 -2.81
CA ILE A 100 8.18 -2.32 -2.97
C ILE A 100 9.15 -1.21 -2.55
N THR A 101 9.33 -1.08 -1.24
CA THR A 101 10.23 -0.13 -0.58
C THR A 101 10.48 -0.60 0.86
N ASP A 102 11.40 0.03 1.57
CA ASP A 102 11.70 -0.33 2.96
C ASP A 102 10.64 0.19 3.95
N ALA A 103 10.64 -0.40 5.14
CA ALA A 103 9.66 -0.08 6.18
C ALA A 103 9.80 1.35 6.73
N PHE A 104 10.97 1.99 6.64
CA PHE A 104 11.16 3.35 7.14
C PHE A 104 10.52 4.38 6.20
N VAL A 105 10.63 4.17 4.89
CA VAL A 105 9.91 4.97 3.89
C VAL A 105 8.40 4.81 4.08
N MET A 106 7.92 3.58 4.25
CA MET A 106 6.49 3.31 4.51
C MET A 106 6.01 3.94 5.82
N HIS A 107 6.84 3.95 6.87
CA HIS A 107 6.54 4.61 8.13
C HIS A 107 6.49 6.14 8.01
N GLY A 108 7.46 6.74 7.31
CA GLY A 108 7.43 8.18 7.02
C GLY A 108 6.18 8.56 6.25
N TRP A 109 5.79 7.74 5.28
CA TRP A 109 4.56 7.94 4.51
C TRP A 109 3.30 7.77 5.35
N SER A 110 3.27 6.79 6.27
CA SER A 110 2.10 6.54 7.12
C SER A 110 1.75 7.73 8.00
N LYS A 111 2.76 8.51 8.43
CA LYS A 111 2.58 9.76 9.21
C LYS A 111 1.85 10.84 8.43
N VAL A 112 2.01 10.90 7.11
CA VAL A 112 1.37 11.92 6.26
C VAL A 112 0.08 11.41 5.59
N ALA A 113 0.03 10.13 5.25
CA ALA A 113 -1.13 9.51 4.61
C ALA A 113 -2.25 9.19 5.63
N GLY A 114 -1.90 8.95 6.89
CA GLY A 114 -2.83 8.74 7.99
C GLY A 114 -3.40 7.32 8.09
N GLY A 115 -4.33 7.11 9.02
CA GLY A 115 -5.03 5.84 9.24
C GLY A 115 -4.26 4.81 10.06
N SER A 116 -3.00 5.07 10.42
CA SER A 116 -2.21 4.18 11.27
C SER A 116 -2.75 4.10 12.70
N ASP A 117 -3.29 5.22 13.20
CA ASP A 117 -4.02 5.35 14.45
C ASP A 117 -5.29 4.49 14.49
N LYS A 118 -5.88 4.20 13.32
CA LYS A 118 -7.05 3.33 13.16
C LYS A 118 -6.69 1.85 12.90
N GLY A 119 -5.39 1.52 12.90
CA GLY A 119 -4.88 0.17 12.73
C GLY A 119 -4.54 -0.25 11.30
N ILE A 120 -4.44 0.69 10.34
CA ILE A 120 -3.85 0.39 9.03
C ILE A 120 -2.33 0.26 9.17
N LYS A 121 -1.76 -0.82 8.65
CA LYS A 121 -0.30 -1.05 8.68
C LYS A 121 0.30 -0.69 7.32
N TYR A 122 1.35 0.12 7.33
CA TYR A 122 2.11 0.46 6.13
C TYR A 122 3.32 -0.47 6.05
N VAL A 123 3.28 -1.41 5.10
CA VAL A 123 4.22 -2.51 4.98
C VAL A 123 5.14 -2.30 3.79
N GLY A 124 6.44 -2.45 4.02
CA GLY A 124 7.46 -2.45 2.99
C GLY A 124 7.89 -3.86 2.63
N ASP A 125 8.04 -4.10 1.33
CA ASP A 125 8.70 -5.27 0.75
C ASP A 125 9.93 -4.80 -0.04
N ALA A 126 11.05 -4.60 0.66
CA ALA A 126 12.26 -4.03 0.06
C ALA A 126 12.84 -4.89 -1.09
N ASN A 127 12.60 -6.19 -1.06
CA ASN A 127 13.05 -7.12 -2.09
C ASN A 127 11.99 -7.35 -3.19
N GLY A 128 10.74 -6.94 -2.96
CA GLY A 128 9.62 -7.13 -3.87
C GLY A 128 9.15 -8.58 -4.00
N GLU A 129 9.50 -9.45 -3.05
CA GLU A 129 9.26 -10.89 -3.11
C GLU A 129 7.77 -11.23 -3.30
N LEU A 130 6.88 -10.52 -2.60
CA LEU A 130 5.43 -10.76 -2.69
C LEU A 130 4.92 -10.43 -4.10
N ALA A 131 5.20 -9.21 -4.55
CA ALA A 131 4.70 -8.74 -5.85
C ALA A 131 5.31 -9.54 -7.00
N THR A 132 6.60 -9.91 -6.93
CA THR A 132 7.26 -10.71 -7.96
C THR A 132 6.63 -12.09 -8.08
N GLN A 133 6.39 -12.79 -6.96
CA GLN A 133 5.78 -14.13 -6.99
C GLN A 133 4.33 -14.12 -7.47
N LEU A 134 3.62 -13.00 -7.29
CA LEU A 134 2.25 -12.81 -7.77
C LEU A 134 2.16 -12.23 -9.20
N GLY A 135 3.27 -11.89 -9.85
CA GLY A 135 3.25 -11.23 -11.17
C GLY A 135 2.70 -9.79 -11.13
N LEU A 136 2.76 -9.16 -9.95
CA LEU A 136 2.24 -7.82 -9.66
C LEU A 136 3.35 -6.74 -9.71
N THR A 137 4.42 -6.99 -10.45
CA THR A 137 5.52 -6.04 -10.65
C THR A 137 5.38 -5.25 -11.95
N MET A 138 5.98 -4.07 -11.98
CA MET A 138 6.12 -3.24 -13.17
C MET A 138 7.49 -2.57 -13.21
N ASP A 139 8.00 -2.33 -14.42
CA ASP A 139 9.24 -1.59 -14.66
C ASP A 139 8.89 -0.12 -14.93
N LEU A 140 9.45 0.79 -14.12
CA LEU A 140 9.30 2.24 -14.26
C LEU A 140 10.67 2.94 -14.43
N SER A 141 11.68 2.21 -14.93
CA SER A 141 13.04 2.72 -15.12
C SER A 141 13.12 3.80 -16.19
N SER A 142 12.27 3.74 -17.22
CA SER A 142 12.14 4.79 -18.24
C SER A 142 11.66 6.13 -17.66
N MET A 143 10.99 6.09 -16.50
CA MET A 143 10.49 7.26 -15.77
C MET A 143 11.38 7.62 -14.57
N GLY A 144 12.51 6.92 -14.37
CA GLY A 144 13.46 7.17 -13.28
C GLY A 144 13.07 6.58 -11.92
N PHE A 145 12.01 5.77 -11.81
CA PHE A 145 11.56 5.19 -10.53
C PHE A 145 12.19 3.84 -10.21
N GLY A 146 13.02 3.30 -11.12
CA GLY A 146 13.68 2.00 -10.97
C GLY A 146 12.95 0.87 -11.69
N LYS A 147 13.64 -0.27 -11.81
CA LYS A 147 13.19 -1.43 -12.61
C LYS A 147 12.12 -2.28 -11.94
N LEU A 148 11.98 -2.17 -10.62
CA LEU A 148 11.11 -3.02 -9.82
C LEU A 148 10.21 -2.16 -8.94
N ARG A 149 8.96 -2.03 -9.34
CA ARG A 149 7.88 -1.43 -8.55
C ARG A 149 6.66 -2.35 -8.54
N SER A 150 5.80 -2.18 -7.55
CA SER A 150 4.50 -2.85 -7.55
C SER A 150 3.55 -2.19 -8.55
N LYS A 151 2.69 -2.97 -9.18
CA LYS A 151 1.47 -2.44 -9.81
C LYS A 151 0.55 -1.87 -8.74
N ARG A 152 -0.45 -1.11 -9.16
CA ARG A 152 -1.59 -0.82 -8.28
C ARG A 152 -2.50 -2.05 -8.23
N PHE A 153 -2.80 -2.52 -7.03
CA PHE A 153 -3.65 -3.68 -6.84
C PHE A 153 -4.37 -3.68 -5.48
N ALA A 154 -5.40 -4.50 -5.35
CA ALA A 154 -5.95 -4.92 -4.06
C ALA A 154 -6.07 -6.45 -4.01
N LEU A 155 -5.69 -7.03 -2.88
CA LEU A 155 -5.82 -8.46 -2.60
C LEU A 155 -6.74 -8.65 -1.39
N ILE A 156 -7.60 -9.66 -1.47
CA ILE A 156 -8.25 -10.23 -0.29
C ILE A 156 -7.63 -11.60 -0.05
N VAL A 157 -7.05 -11.76 1.12
CA VAL A 157 -6.48 -13.03 1.60
C VAL A 157 -7.37 -13.54 2.72
N ASP A 158 -7.96 -14.71 2.56
CA ASP A 158 -8.75 -15.39 3.59
C ASP A 158 -8.08 -16.71 3.94
N ASN A 159 -7.55 -16.82 5.15
CA ASN A 159 -6.82 -17.99 5.63
C ASN A 159 -5.78 -18.50 4.62
N LEU A 160 -4.81 -17.63 4.29
CA LEU A 160 -3.74 -17.86 3.30
C LEU A 160 -4.20 -18.03 1.85
N LYS A 161 -5.50 -18.08 1.57
CA LYS A 161 -6.04 -18.19 0.22
C LYS A 161 -6.32 -16.80 -0.36
N LEU A 162 -5.83 -16.54 -1.55
CA LEU A 162 -6.24 -15.36 -2.32
C LEU A 162 -7.67 -15.60 -2.82
N THR A 163 -8.62 -14.78 -2.38
CA THR A 163 -10.02 -14.83 -2.79
C THR A 163 -10.38 -13.74 -3.78
N TYR A 164 -9.62 -12.64 -3.79
CA TYR A 164 -9.75 -11.55 -4.75
C TYR A 164 -8.39 -10.99 -5.13
N VAL A 165 -8.23 -10.63 -6.41
CA VAL A 165 -7.04 -10.01 -6.99
C VAL A 165 -7.51 -8.96 -7.99
N GLY A 166 -7.66 -7.72 -7.56
CA GLY A 166 -7.99 -6.58 -8.42
C GLY A 166 -6.71 -5.87 -8.83
N VAL A 167 -6.43 -5.76 -10.13
CA VAL A 167 -5.16 -5.21 -10.65
C VAL A 167 -5.46 -4.15 -11.68
N GLU A 168 -4.93 -2.94 -11.49
CA GLU A 168 -5.20 -1.88 -12.44
C GLU A 168 -4.39 -2.04 -13.72
N SER A 169 -5.06 -1.84 -14.84
CA SER A 169 -4.44 -1.69 -16.16
C SER A 169 -4.24 -0.20 -16.49
N GLY A 170 -3.45 0.53 -15.69
CA GLY A 170 -3.13 1.92 -15.97
C GLY A 170 -3.13 2.83 -14.73
N GLY A 171 -3.51 4.09 -14.95
CA GLY A 171 -3.52 5.14 -13.92
C GLY A 171 -4.76 5.18 -13.02
N ASP A 172 -5.77 4.40 -13.38
CA ASP A 172 -7.08 4.42 -12.73
C ASP A 172 -7.06 3.66 -11.38
N VAL A 173 -8.12 3.86 -10.61
CA VAL A 173 -8.41 3.15 -9.34
C VAL A 173 -9.83 2.63 -9.45
N THR A 174 -9.97 1.42 -9.95
CA THR A 174 -11.24 0.74 -10.19
C THR A 174 -11.30 -0.55 -9.39
N GLU A 175 -10.65 -1.61 -9.87
CA GLU A 175 -10.58 -2.92 -9.22
C GLU A 175 -9.86 -2.88 -7.86
N SER A 176 -8.90 -1.98 -7.70
CA SER A 176 -8.15 -1.81 -6.45
C SER A 176 -8.81 -0.84 -5.46
N SER A 177 -9.97 -0.26 -5.80
CA SER A 177 -10.69 0.68 -4.94
C SER A 177 -11.25 0.03 -3.67
N ALA A 178 -11.44 0.82 -2.61
CA ALA A 178 -12.09 0.35 -1.39
C ALA A 178 -13.54 -0.10 -1.65
N GLU A 179 -14.23 0.60 -2.55
CA GLU A 179 -15.58 0.27 -3.03
C GLU A 179 -15.63 -1.11 -3.68
N ASP A 180 -14.67 -1.43 -4.56
CA ASP A 180 -14.68 -2.71 -5.25
C ASP A 180 -14.26 -3.85 -4.33
N VAL A 181 -13.28 -3.62 -3.45
CA VAL A 181 -12.93 -4.57 -2.38
C VAL A 181 -14.14 -4.91 -1.53
N LEU A 182 -14.94 -3.92 -1.10
CA LEU A 182 -16.15 -4.15 -0.30
C LEU A 182 -17.20 -5.03 -0.97
N LYS A 183 -17.29 -5.03 -2.31
CA LYS A 183 -18.21 -5.92 -3.05
C LYS A 183 -17.76 -7.39 -2.99
N HIS A 184 -16.48 -7.63 -2.75
CA HIS A 184 -15.86 -8.95 -2.74
C HIS A 184 -15.57 -9.49 -1.32
N LEU A 185 -15.94 -8.73 -0.27
CA LEU A 185 -15.78 -9.08 1.14
C LEU A 185 -17.01 -9.76 1.76
#